data_AF-A0A6B9Z3X0-F1
#
_entry.id   AF-A0A6B9Z3X0-F1
#
_cell.length_a   1.000
_cell.length_b   1.000
_cell.length_c   1.000
_cell.angle_alpha   90.00
_cell.angle_beta   90.00
_cell.angle_gamma   90.00
#
_symmetry.space_group_name_H-M   'P 1'
#
loop_
_entity.id
_entity.type
_entity.pdbx_description
1 polymer ?
#
loop_
_entity_poly.entity_id
_entity_poly.type
_entity_poly.pdbx_seq_one_letter_code
_entity_poly.pdbx_strand_id
1 'polypeptide(L)'
;MTYLDVIDKFVVILGLPIAFIQYFRTKKKEKRDREYGTYNALDEKYLEFQKLCLDHSYLNIFDIPDEHPKQLDEKQAKEELILLTMLFSIFERAYLLYSDQYSEIKRKQWLGWEDYIRSFCHRENFLRAWEVSGNTFDTDFEGYMRQLISEVRNELKILAENEKLNSTLPQKGGR
;
A
#
# COMPACT_ATOMS: atom_id res chain seq x y z
N MET A 1 -66.21 -1.25 18.78
CA MET A 1 -65.00 -1.17 17.94
C MET A 1 -64.38 -2.55 17.93
N THR A 2 -64.40 -3.20 16.78
CA THR A 2 -64.09 -4.62 16.57
C THR A 2 -62.59 -4.86 16.73
N TYR A 3 -62.21 -5.94 17.41
CA TYR A 3 -60.80 -6.33 17.64
C TYR A 3 -59.95 -6.35 16.35
N LEU A 4 -60.58 -6.62 15.20
CA LEU A 4 -59.97 -6.59 13.87
C LEU A 4 -59.42 -5.20 13.49
N ASP A 5 -60.12 -4.12 13.84
CA ASP A 5 -59.71 -2.75 13.52
C ASP A 5 -58.49 -2.30 14.35
N VAL A 6 -58.32 -2.87 15.54
CA VAL A 6 -57.16 -2.61 16.41
C VAL A 6 -55.95 -3.36 15.87
N ILE A 7 -56.12 -4.61 15.44
CA ILE A 7 -55.05 -5.44 14.89
C ILE A 7 -54.50 -4.85 13.58
N ASP A 8 -55.37 -4.42 12.66
CA ASP A 8 -54.95 -3.86 11.37
C ASP A 8 -54.09 -2.59 11.54
N LYS A 9 -54.51 -1.69 12.44
CA LYS A 9 -53.73 -0.48 12.77
C LYS A 9 -52.37 -0.82 13.37
N PHE A 10 -52.29 -1.84 14.22
CA PHE A 10 -51.02 -2.29 14.81
C PHE A 10 -50.06 -2.84 13.76
N VAL A 11 -50.54 -3.59 12.78
CA VAL A 11 -49.70 -4.14 11.70
C VAL A 11 -49.12 -3.03 10.84
N VAL A 12 -49.88 -1.99 10.50
CA VAL A 12 -49.38 -0.84 9.73
C VAL A 12 -48.37 -0.01 10.54
N ILE A 13 -48.67 0.24 11.82
CA ILE A 13 -47.79 1.01 12.72
C ILE A 13 -46.46 0.29 12.96
N LEU A 14 -46.44 -1.04 13.02
CA LEU A 14 -45.21 -1.82 13.23
C LEU A 14 -44.49 -2.21 11.94
N GLY A 15 -45.23 -2.43 10.84
CA GLY A 15 -44.67 -2.85 9.56
C GLY A 15 -43.76 -1.79 8.94
N LEU A 16 -44.13 -0.52 9.03
CA LEU A 16 -43.37 0.58 8.43
C LEU A 16 -42.02 0.83 9.14
N PRO A 17 -41.94 0.90 10.48
CA PRO A 17 -40.67 0.95 11.20
C PRO A 17 -39.79 -0.28 10.98
N ILE A 18 -40.36 -1.49 10.95
CA ILE A 18 -39.61 -2.72 10.70
C ILE A 18 -39.01 -2.69 9.29
N ALA A 19 -39.78 -2.31 8.27
CA ALA A 19 -39.28 -2.16 6.90
C ALA A 19 -38.16 -1.10 6.82
N PHE A 20 -38.31 0.02 7.52
CA PHE A 20 -37.28 1.07 7.60
C PHE A 20 -35.99 0.57 8.26
N ILE A 21 -36.10 -0.13 9.40
CA ILE A 21 -34.96 -0.73 10.11
C ILE A 21 -34.27 -1.77 9.22
N GLN A 22 -35.05 -2.63 8.55
CA GLN A 22 -34.54 -3.63 7.61
C GLN A 22 -33.78 -2.95 6.47
N TYR A 23 -34.35 -1.90 5.88
CA TYR A 23 -33.72 -1.12 4.82
C TYR A 23 -32.41 -0.48 5.27
N PHE A 24 -32.37 0.15 6.45
CA PHE A 24 -31.14 0.73 7.00
C PHE A 24 -30.09 -0.33 7.35
N ARG A 25 -30.50 -1.49 7.88
CA ARG A 25 -29.58 -2.62 8.14
C ARG A 25 -29.00 -3.19 6.85
N THR A 26 -29.82 -3.36 5.82
CA THR A 26 -29.40 -3.83 4.50
C THR A 26 -28.47 -2.81 3.83
N LYS A 27 -28.83 -1.52 3.79
CA LYS A 27 -27.97 -0.44 3.28
C LYS A 27 -26.62 -0.35 4.02
N LYS A 28 -26.63 -0.50 5.35
CA LYS A 28 -25.39 -0.51 6.14
C LYS A 28 -24.57 -1.78 5.90
N LYS A 29 -25.22 -2.93 5.67
CA LYS A 29 -24.55 -4.18 5.29
C LYS A 29 -23.95 -4.07 3.88
N GLU A 30 -24.69 -3.60 2.89
CA GLU A 30 -24.22 -3.38 1.52
C GLU A 30 -23.08 -2.37 1.47
N LYS A 31 -23.12 -1.30 2.29
CA LYS A 31 -22.01 -0.35 2.38
C LYS A 31 -20.75 -1.03 2.93
N ARG A 32 -20.88 -1.85 3.99
CA ARG A 32 -19.77 -2.65 4.53
C ARG A 32 -19.27 -3.68 3.53
N ASP A 33 -20.15 -4.42 2.86
CA ASP A 33 -19.77 -5.47 1.90
C ASP A 33 -19.12 -4.87 0.64
N ARG A 34 -19.54 -3.68 0.21
CA ARG A 34 -18.92 -2.93 -0.89
C ARG A 34 -17.55 -2.36 -0.50
N GLU A 35 -17.41 -1.91 0.76
CA GLU A 35 -16.11 -1.59 1.34
C GLU A 35 -15.22 -2.86 1.35
N TYR A 36 -15.70 -4.01 1.86
CA TYR A 36 -15.01 -5.32 1.90
C TYR A 36 -14.61 -5.87 0.53
N GLY A 37 -15.45 -5.76 -0.50
CA GLY A 37 -15.15 -6.24 -1.85
C GLY A 37 -13.94 -5.56 -2.51
N THR A 38 -13.60 -4.35 -2.08
CA THR A 38 -12.41 -3.62 -2.55
C THR A 38 -11.13 -4.10 -1.84
N TYR A 39 -11.24 -4.63 -0.60
CA TYR A 39 -10.08 -5.14 0.15
C TYR A 39 -9.52 -6.43 -0.46
N ASN A 40 -10.38 -7.35 -0.93
CA ASN A 40 -9.92 -8.64 -1.46
C ASN A 40 -9.01 -8.50 -2.69
N ALA A 41 -9.21 -7.47 -3.52
CA ALA A 41 -8.46 -7.33 -4.77
C ALA A 41 -6.99 -6.89 -4.55
N LEU A 42 -6.72 -6.07 -3.52
CA LEU A 42 -5.34 -5.64 -3.21
C LEU A 42 -4.53 -6.81 -2.64
N ASP A 43 -5.12 -7.53 -1.67
CA ASP A 43 -4.47 -8.68 -1.04
C ASP A 43 -4.21 -9.80 -2.05
N GLU A 44 -5.16 -10.08 -2.95
CA GLU A 44 -4.99 -11.07 -4.01
C GLU A 44 -3.84 -10.70 -4.95
N LYS A 45 -3.74 -9.43 -5.38
CA LYS A 45 -2.63 -8.94 -6.22
C LYS A 45 -1.29 -9.03 -5.50
N TYR A 46 -1.26 -8.76 -4.20
CA TYR A 46 -0.05 -8.89 -3.39
C TYR A 46 0.39 -10.35 -3.23
N LEU A 47 -0.54 -11.28 -3.03
CA LEU A 47 -0.24 -12.72 -2.99
C LEU A 47 0.26 -13.24 -4.34
N GLU A 48 -0.31 -12.77 -5.45
CA GLU A 48 0.20 -13.08 -6.80
C GLU A 48 1.63 -12.58 -6.98
N PHE A 49 1.93 -11.34 -6.57
CA PHE A 49 3.29 -10.80 -6.61
C PHE A 49 4.26 -11.66 -5.78
N GLN A 50 3.91 -12.05 -4.56
CA GLN A 50 4.76 -12.91 -3.73
C GLN A 50 5.03 -14.28 -4.35
N LYS A 51 4.04 -14.89 -5.02
CA LYS A 51 4.26 -16.13 -5.77
C LYS A 51 5.25 -15.91 -6.92
N LEU A 52 5.15 -14.80 -7.64
CA LEU A 52 6.09 -14.46 -8.70
C LEU A 52 7.50 -14.21 -8.16
N CYS A 53 7.64 -13.58 -7.00
CA CYS A 53 8.92 -13.44 -6.30
C CYS A 53 9.51 -14.80 -5.91
N LEU A 54 8.68 -15.76 -5.49
CA LEU A 54 9.14 -17.11 -5.20
C LEU A 54 9.63 -17.84 -6.47
N ASP A 55 8.85 -17.75 -7.56
CA ASP A 55 9.18 -18.37 -8.85
C ASP A 55 10.43 -17.73 -9.49
N HIS A 56 10.65 -16.44 -9.25
CA HIS A 56 11.78 -15.67 -9.75
C HIS A 56 12.68 -15.19 -8.60
N SER A 57 12.98 -16.08 -7.64
CA SER A 57 13.72 -15.74 -6.41
C SER A 57 15.14 -15.21 -6.63
N TYR A 58 15.69 -15.35 -7.84
CA TYR A 58 16.98 -14.73 -8.23
C TYR A 58 16.85 -13.25 -8.59
N LEU A 59 15.63 -12.75 -8.77
CA LEU A 59 15.33 -11.33 -8.92
C LEU A 59 15.21 -10.77 -7.50
N ASN A 60 16.08 -9.84 -7.14
CA ASN A 60 16.14 -9.19 -5.82
C ASN A 60 14.97 -8.21 -5.62
N ILE A 61 13.73 -8.70 -5.71
CA ILE A 61 12.48 -7.93 -5.77
C ILE A 61 11.54 -8.21 -4.60
N PHE A 62 11.85 -9.18 -3.74
CA PHE A 62 11.09 -9.46 -2.52
C PHE A 62 11.27 -8.36 -1.46
N ASP A 63 10.47 -8.37 -0.39
CA ASP A 63 10.54 -7.36 0.67
C ASP A 63 11.85 -7.36 1.47
N ILE A 64 12.59 -8.46 1.45
CA ILE A 64 13.93 -8.59 2.03
C ILE A 64 14.95 -8.52 0.89
N PRO A 65 15.90 -7.58 0.91
CA PRO A 65 16.94 -7.50 -0.11
C PRO A 65 17.99 -8.59 0.07
N ASP A 66 18.47 -9.13 -1.05
CA ASP A 66 19.61 -10.05 -1.06
C ASP A 66 20.90 -9.35 -0.64
N GLU A 67 21.72 -10.01 0.18
CA GLU A 67 23.05 -9.50 0.57
C GLU A 67 23.97 -9.33 -0.65
N HIS A 68 23.86 -10.23 -1.63
CA HIS A 68 24.68 -10.28 -2.84
C HIS A 68 23.82 -10.50 -4.08
N PRO A 69 23.19 -9.45 -4.62
CA PRO A 69 22.33 -9.55 -5.79
C PRO A 69 23.10 -10.08 -7.00
N LYS A 70 22.52 -11.06 -7.69
CA LYS A 70 23.12 -11.63 -8.90
C LYS A 70 23.06 -10.63 -10.06
N GLN A 71 24.08 -10.66 -10.92
CA GLN A 71 24.02 -9.94 -12.20
C GLN A 71 22.99 -10.59 -13.13
N LEU A 72 22.03 -9.79 -13.58
CA LEU A 72 20.93 -10.24 -14.44
C LEU A 72 21.33 -10.18 -15.92
N ASP A 73 20.86 -11.15 -16.70
CA ASP A 73 20.88 -11.05 -18.17
C ASP A 73 19.74 -10.12 -18.69
N GLU A 74 19.69 -9.87 -20.00
CA GLU A 74 18.68 -8.98 -20.60
C GLU A 74 17.24 -9.45 -20.38
N LYS A 75 17.00 -10.77 -20.40
CA LYS A 75 15.67 -11.34 -20.17
C LYS A 75 15.27 -11.16 -18.72
N GLN A 76 16.17 -11.46 -17.79
CA GLN A 76 15.97 -11.31 -16.36
C GLN A 76 15.80 -9.85 -15.95
N ALA A 77 16.55 -8.93 -16.55
CA ALA A 77 16.37 -7.49 -16.33
C ALA A 77 14.99 -7.01 -16.79
N LYS A 78 14.46 -7.57 -17.89
CA LYS A 78 13.09 -7.29 -18.34
C LYS A 78 12.04 -7.88 -17.39
N GLU A 79 12.28 -9.08 -16.86
CA GLU A 79 11.42 -9.70 -15.84
C GLU A 79 11.40 -8.86 -14.54
N GLU A 80 12.57 -8.39 -14.08
CA GLU A 80 12.70 -7.45 -12.95
C GLU A 80 11.84 -6.20 -13.16
N LEU A 81 11.96 -5.56 -14.32
CA LEU A 81 11.17 -4.36 -14.65
C LEU A 81 9.66 -4.63 -14.65
N ILE A 82 9.22 -5.76 -15.22
CA ILE A 82 7.79 -6.12 -15.26
C ILE A 82 7.24 -6.34 -13.84
N LEU A 83 7.97 -7.09 -13.01
CA LEU A 83 7.54 -7.41 -11.66
C LEU A 83 7.57 -6.18 -10.73
N LEU A 84 8.57 -5.31 -10.87
CA LEU A 84 8.59 -4.03 -10.15
C LEU A 84 7.46 -3.10 -10.62
N THR A 85 7.11 -3.10 -11.90
CA THR A 85 5.96 -2.34 -12.41
C THR A 85 4.63 -2.88 -11.87
N MET A 86 4.52 -4.20 -11.68
CA MET A 86 3.39 -4.82 -10.98
C MET A 86 3.35 -4.37 -9.51
N LEU A 87 4.50 -4.31 -8.82
CA LEU A 87 4.58 -3.81 -7.45
C LEU A 87 4.16 -2.34 -7.34
N PHE A 88 4.57 -1.47 -8.27
CA PHE A 88 4.10 -0.08 -8.32
C PHE A 88 2.58 0.02 -8.45
N SER A 89 1.95 -0.88 -9.23
CA SER A 89 0.48 -0.93 -9.35
C SER A 89 -0.21 -1.29 -8.02
N ILE A 90 0.43 -2.14 -7.21
CA ILE A 90 -0.03 -2.48 -5.85
C ILE A 90 0.09 -1.26 -4.94
N PHE A 91 1.21 -0.54 -5.03
CA PHE A 91 1.44 0.68 -4.24
C PHE A 91 0.49 1.81 -4.61
N GLU A 92 0.22 2.04 -5.89
CA GLU A 92 -0.78 3.01 -6.33
C GLU A 92 -2.15 2.67 -5.73
N ARG A 93 -2.55 1.38 -5.78
CA ARG A 93 -3.81 0.95 -5.19
C ARG A 93 -3.84 1.17 -3.68
N ALA A 94 -2.76 0.86 -2.97
CA ALA A 94 -2.65 1.13 -1.54
C ALA A 94 -2.73 2.65 -1.24
N TYR A 95 -2.05 3.47 -2.03
CA TYR A 95 -2.10 4.93 -1.94
C TYR A 95 -3.54 5.44 -2.08
N LEU A 96 -4.25 5.04 -3.14
CA LEU A 96 -5.63 5.46 -3.38
C LEU A 96 -6.61 4.98 -2.27
N LEU A 97 -6.35 3.83 -1.65
CA LEU A 97 -7.24 3.28 -0.62
C LEU A 97 -7.03 3.92 0.76
N TYR A 98 -5.80 4.32 1.10
CA TYR A 98 -5.40 4.58 2.49
C TYR A 98 -4.79 5.96 2.75
N SER A 99 -4.18 6.63 1.75
CA SER A 99 -3.39 7.85 1.97
C SER A 99 -4.21 9.02 2.54
N ASP A 100 -5.42 9.26 2.02
CA ASP A 100 -6.28 10.40 2.38
C ASP A 100 -7.50 10.00 3.24
N GLN A 101 -7.30 9.10 4.20
CA GLN A 101 -8.41 8.53 4.98
C GLN A 101 -8.46 9.07 6.42
N TYR A 102 -9.63 9.58 6.80
CA TYR A 102 -9.84 10.17 8.14
C TYR A 102 -9.90 9.16 9.29
N SER A 103 -10.11 7.87 9.03
CA SER A 103 -10.21 6.88 10.11
C SER A 103 -8.82 6.50 10.64
N GLU A 104 -8.67 6.45 11.97
CA GLU A 104 -7.39 6.12 12.60
C GLU A 104 -6.84 4.75 12.16
N ILE A 105 -7.73 3.78 11.89
CA ILE A 105 -7.34 2.45 11.43
C ILE A 105 -6.70 2.53 10.05
N LYS A 106 -7.33 3.22 9.09
CA LYS A 106 -6.77 3.36 7.74
C LYS A 106 -5.50 4.19 7.74
N ARG A 107 -5.40 5.21 8.60
CA ARG A 107 -4.15 5.96 8.78
C ARG A 107 -3.00 5.06 9.25
N LYS A 108 -3.26 4.15 10.21
CA LYS A 108 -2.25 3.17 10.65
C LYS A 108 -1.87 2.19 9.54
N GLN A 109 -2.83 1.76 8.74
CA GLN A 109 -2.57 0.91 7.56
C GLN A 109 -1.70 1.65 6.53
N TRP A 110 -1.97 2.93 6.30
CA TRP A 110 -1.15 3.76 5.42
C TRP A 110 0.29 3.86 5.89
N LEU A 111 0.53 4.05 7.19
CA LEU A 111 1.90 4.08 7.74
C LEU A 111 2.68 2.80 7.40
N GLY A 112 2.06 1.63 7.54
CA GLY A 112 2.69 0.36 7.16
C GLY A 112 2.99 0.25 5.66
N TRP A 113 2.09 0.75 4.81
CA TRP A 113 2.35 0.82 3.36
C TRP A 113 3.45 1.82 3.01
N GLU A 114 3.46 2.99 3.62
CA GLU A 114 4.50 3.99 3.40
C GLU A 114 5.87 3.46 3.84
N ASP A 115 5.98 2.86 5.03
CA ASP A 115 7.22 2.23 5.49
C ASP A 115 7.70 1.15 4.51
N TYR A 116 6.76 0.37 3.98
CA TYR A 116 7.05 -0.65 2.97
C TYR A 116 7.59 -0.04 1.67
N ILE A 117 6.95 1.00 1.13
CA ILE A 117 7.42 1.71 -0.08
C ILE A 117 8.78 2.37 0.18
N ARG A 118 8.96 3.02 1.34
CA ARG A 118 10.23 3.62 1.76
C ARG A 118 11.36 2.59 1.76
N SER A 119 11.11 1.37 2.24
CA SER A 119 12.12 0.29 2.23
C SER A 119 12.65 -0.05 0.82
N PHE A 120 11.79 0.07 -0.19
CA PHE A 120 12.18 -0.13 -1.60
C PHE A 120 12.86 1.08 -2.21
N CYS A 121 12.52 2.30 -1.79
CA CYS A 121 13.17 3.53 -2.26
C CYS A 121 14.68 3.58 -1.94
N HIS A 122 15.17 2.73 -1.05
CA HIS A 122 16.59 2.55 -0.75
C HIS A 122 17.33 1.65 -1.78
N ARG A 123 16.61 1.03 -2.73
CA ARG A 123 17.16 0.01 -3.63
C ARG A 123 17.32 0.57 -5.04
N GLU A 124 18.51 0.39 -5.60
CA GLU A 124 18.83 0.87 -6.95
C GLU A 124 18.00 0.21 -8.05
N ASN A 125 17.66 -1.08 -7.94
CA ASN A 125 16.82 -1.74 -8.95
C ASN A 125 15.39 -1.17 -8.98
N PHE A 126 14.81 -0.92 -7.81
CA PHE A 126 13.51 -0.26 -7.68
C PHE A 126 13.52 1.14 -8.27
N LEU A 127 14.55 1.94 -7.96
CA LEU A 127 14.68 3.30 -8.51
C LEU A 127 14.87 3.31 -10.03
N ARG A 128 15.68 2.40 -10.58
CA ARG A 128 15.84 2.24 -12.05
C ARG A 128 14.53 1.85 -12.71
N ALA A 129 13.77 0.93 -12.13
CA ALA A 129 12.47 0.55 -12.66
C ALA A 129 11.48 1.73 -12.62
N TRP A 130 11.46 2.48 -11.51
CA TRP A 130 10.61 3.67 -11.37
C TRP A 130 10.95 4.75 -12.40
N GLU A 131 12.23 4.96 -12.72
CA GLU A 131 12.64 5.90 -13.78
C GLU A 131 12.10 5.51 -15.16
N VAL A 132 11.97 4.20 -15.43
CA VAL A 132 11.50 3.69 -16.72
C VAL A 132 9.98 3.67 -16.84
N SER A 133 9.25 3.23 -15.81
CA SER A 133 7.80 2.99 -15.87
C SER A 133 6.95 3.87 -14.95
N GLY A 134 7.58 4.66 -14.07
CA GLY A 134 6.88 5.48 -13.07
C GLY A 134 5.96 6.53 -13.67
N ASN A 135 6.22 6.97 -14.91
CA ASN A 135 5.40 7.97 -15.61
C ASN A 135 4.06 7.45 -16.18
N THR A 136 3.72 6.19 -15.90
CA THR A 136 2.51 5.53 -16.42
C THR A 136 1.37 5.44 -15.40
N PHE A 137 1.63 5.87 -14.17
CA PHE A 137 0.69 5.83 -13.05
C PHE A 137 -0.07 7.15 -12.89
N ASP A 138 -1.06 7.18 -12.01
CA ASP A 138 -1.81 8.39 -11.70
C ASP A 138 -0.90 9.53 -11.20
N THR A 139 -1.25 10.78 -11.57
CA THR A 139 -0.43 11.96 -11.29
C THR A 139 -0.24 12.24 -9.80
N ASP A 140 -1.23 11.91 -8.96
CA ASP A 140 -1.14 12.12 -7.51
C ASP A 140 -0.17 11.11 -6.90
N PHE A 141 -0.23 9.84 -7.33
CA PHE A 141 0.70 8.80 -6.91
C PHE A 141 2.13 9.07 -7.40
N GLU A 142 2.28 9.53 -8.64
CA GLU A 142 3.57 9.99 -9.17
C GLU A 142 4.18 11.12 -8.33
N GLY A 143 3.36 12.11 -7.97
CA GLY A 143 3.77 13.24 -7.14
C GLY A 143 4.24 12.77 -5.76
N TYR A 144 3.46 11.88 -5.14
CA TYR A 144 3.81 11.24 -3.87
C TYR A 144 5.14 10.49 -3.95
N MET A 145 5.31 9.60 -4.92
CA MET A 145 6.53 8.81 -5.09
C MET A 145 7.75 9.69 -5.34
N ARG A 146 7.62 10.76 -6.13
CA ARG A 146 8.70 11.72 -6.38
C ARG A 146 9.15 12.42 -5.09
N GLN A 147 8.20 12.85 -4.28
CA GLN A 147 8.50 13.44 -2.97
C GLN A 147 9.20 12.42 -2.07
N LEU A 148 8.64 11.22 -1.95
CA LEU A 148 9.15 10.16 -1.09
C LEU A 148 10.59 9.75 -1.47
N ILE A 149 10.86 9.55 -2.76
CA ILE A 149 12.20 9.24 -3.27
C ILE A 149 13.18 10.39 -2.96
N SER A 150 12.74 11.64 -3.07
CA SER A 150 13.58 12.79 -2.73
C SER A 150 13.90 12.84 -1.23
N GLU A 151 12.93 12.54 -0.36
CA GLU A 151 13.13 12.47 1.09
C GLU A 151 14.18 11.42 1.44
N VAL A 152 13.99 10.18 0.98
CA VAL A 152 14.91 9.06 1.24
C VAL A 152 16.32 9.35 0.70
N ARG A 153 16.44 9.93 -0.49
CA ARG A 153 17.76 10.32 -1.04
C ARG A 153 18.44 11.40 -0.20
N ASN A 154 17.70 12.34 0.36
CA ASN A 154 18.26 13.38 1.23
C ASN A 154 18.70 12.80 2.58
N GLU A 155 17.91 11.90 3.17
CA GLU A 155 18.27 11.17 4.39
C GLU A 155 19.59 10.41 4.21
N LEU A 156 19.73 9.66 3.10
CA LEU A 156 20.96 8.93 2.79
C LEU A 156 22.18 9.84 2.63
N LYS A 157 22.02 11.02 2.01
CA LYS A 157 23.09 12.01 1.90
C LYS A 157 23.54 12.53 3.26
N ILE A 158 22.58 12.89 4.12
CA ILE A 158 22.85 13.38 5.47
C ILE A 158 23.58 12.32 6.29
N LEU A 159 23.16 11.05 6.21
CA LEU A 159 23.82 9.94 6.89
C LEU A 159 25.28 9.77 6.41
N ALA A 160 25.50 9.79 5.10
CA ALA A 160 26.85 9.69 4.53
C ALA A 160 27.75 10.87 4.92
N GLU A 161 27.21 12.08 5.02
CA GLU A 161 27.94 13.27 5.50
C GLU A 161 28.31 13.15 6.99
N ASN A 162 27.37 12.68 7.82
CA ASN A 162 27.62 12.46 9.25
C ASN A 162 28.67 11.37 9.51
N GLU A 163 28.65 10.27 8.75
CA GLU A 163 29.68 9.22 8.83
C GLU A 163 31.07 9.74 8.44
N LYS A 164 31.16 10.56 7.39
CA LYS A 164 32.41 11.23 7.00
C LYS A 164 32.90 12.19 8.08
N LEU A 165 32.01 12.96 8.70
CA LEU A 165 32.37 13.87 9.81
C LEU A 165 32.90 13.10 11.02
N ASN A 166 32.22 12.01 11.41
CA ASN A 166 32.57 11.19 12.56
C ASN A 166 33.87 10.38 12.36
N SER A 167 34.15 9.93 11.13
CA SER A 167 35.41 9.24 10.78
C SER A 167 36.61 10.18 10.69
N THR A 168 36.39 11.49 10.51
CA THR A 168 37.46 12.51 10.43
C THR A 168 37.82 13.10 11.80
N LEU A 169 36.99 12.92 12.82
CA LEU A 169 37.30 13.34 14.19
C LEU A 169 38.38 12.43 14.79
N PRO A 170 39.50 12.98 15.30
CA PRO A 170 40.52 12.16 15.94
C PRO A 170 39.88 11.46 17.15
N GLN A 171 40.01 10.13 17.19
CA GLN A 171 39.77 9.32 18.39
C GLN A 171 40.53 9.98 19.53
N LYS A 172 39.84 10.71 20.41
CA LYS A 172 40.44 11.28 21.61
C LYS A 172 40.92 10.10 22.44
N GLY A 173 42.21 9.79 22.31
CA GLY A 173 42.86 8.71 23.03
C GLY A 173 42.61 8.88 24.51
N GLY A 174 41.91 7.89 25.08
CA GLY A 174 41.77 7.73 26.52
C GLY A 174 43.15 7.59 27.14
N ARG A 175 43.42 8.44 28.14
CA ARG A 175 44.43 8.17 29.16
C ARG A 175 43.76 7.46 30.33
#